data_AF-A0A381WLR7-F1
#
_entry.id   AF-A0A381WLR7-F1
#
_cell.length_a   1.000
_cell.length_b   1.000
_cell.length_c   1.000
_cell.angle_alpha   90.00
_cell.angle_beta   90.00
_cell.angle_gamma   90.00
#
_symmetry.space_group_name_H-M   'P 1'
#
loop_
_entity.id
_entity.type
_entity.pdbx_description
1 polymer ?
#
loop_
_entity_poly.entity_id
_entity_poly.type
_entity_poly.pdbx_seq_one_letter_code
_entity_poly.pdbx_strand_id
1 'polypeptide(L)'
;MKILNIYKIKNKLKTYHDHNGEKVRPRIIEKILRGKRIALVSDAGTPLISDPGYKLVVEARDKKIYVTTCPGASAPIAALSISGMPTDRFFFLGFLPLKEINRAKILEEVKNIHSTLVFFEAPKRLKKTLEELFLFLGNRPVSI
;
A
#
# COMPACT_ATOMS: atom_id res chain seq x y z
N MET A 1 -14.21 7.16 12.27
CA MET A 1 -14.04 7.06 10.80
C MET A 1 -15.32 7.54 10.14
N LYS A 2 -15.30 8.62 9.34
CA LYS A 2 -16.51 9.27 8.79
C LYS A 2 -17.40 8.30 8.00
N ILE A 3 -16.80 7.37 7.26
CA ILE A 3 -17.51 6.41 6.42
C ILE A 3 -18.44 5.47 7.21
N LEU A 4 -18.06 5.04 8.41
CA LEU A 4 -18.90 4.14 9.20
C LEU A 4 -20.17 4.83 9.69
N ASN A 5 -20.10 6.12 9.97
CA ASN A 5 -21.26 6.91 10.35
C ASN A 5 -22.24 7.05 9.18
N ILE A 6 -21.73 7.27 7.96
CA ILE A 6 -22.54 7.34 6.73
C ILE A 6 -23.33 6.04 6.55
N TYR A 7 -22.68 4.89 6.72
CA TYR A 7 -23.31 3.57 6.58
C TYR A 7 -23.98 3.05 7.87
N LYS A 8 -24.07 3.87 8.92
CA LYS A 8 -24.66 3.51 10.23
C LYS A 8 -24.07 2.23 10.86
N ILE A 9 -22.80 1.94 10.58
CA ILE A 9 -22.07 0.78 11.11
C ILE A 9 -21.59 1.10 12.53
N LYS A 10 -22.17 0.41 13.53
CA LYS A 10 -21.85 0.59 14.95
C LYS A 10 -20.88 -0.49 15.44
N ASN A 11 -19.60 -0.35 15.11
CA ASN A 11 -18.55 -1.30 15.50
C ASN A 11 -17.48 -0.63 16.35
N LYS A 12 -16.89 -1.40 17.28
CA LYS A 12 -15.72 -0.93 18.07
C LYS A 12 -14.49 -0.86 17.16
N LEU A 13 -13.96 0.34 17.00
CA LEU A 13 -12.70 0.56 16.28
C LEU A 13 -11.50 0.38 17.20
N LYS A 14 -10.44 -0.18 16.65
CA LYS A 14 -9.15 -0.25 17.31
C LYS A 14 -8.07 0.12 16.30
N THR A 15 -7.27 1.12 16.64
CA THR A 15 -6.17 1.57 15.81
C THR A 15 -5.11 0.48 15.68
N TYR A 16 -4.69 0.22 14.44
CA TYR A 16 -3.62 -0.70 14.10
C TYR A 16 -2.70 -0.02 13.10
N HIS A 17 -1.42 0.11 13.43
CA HIS A 17 -0.39 0.71 12.60
C HIS A 17 0.97 0.09 12.93
N ASP A 18 1.98 0.32 12.09
CA ASP A 18 3.26 -0.40 12.23
C ASP A 18 3.93 -0.21 13.60
N HIS A 19 3.85 0.99 14.19
CA HIS A 19 4.43 1.26 15.51
C HIS A 19 3.76 0.52 16.69
N ASN A 20 2.48 0.12 16.56
CA ASN A 20 1.77 -0.59 17.63
C ASN A 20 1.55 -2.08 17.33
N GLY A 21 1.87 -2.50 16.10
CA GLY A 21 1.49 -3.80 15.57
C GLY A 21 1.95 -4.95 16.46
N GLU A 22 3.20 -4.94 16.92
CA GLU A 22 3.75 -6.02 17.77
C GLU A 22 2.97 -6.20 19.08
N LYS A 23 2.54 -5.11 19.71
CA LYS A 23 1.77 -5.15 20.96
C LYS A 23 0.31 -5.52 20.71
N VAL A 24 -0.23 -5.16 19.54
CA VAL A 24 -1.67 -5.26 19.24
C VAL A 24 -2.04 -6.58 18.56
N ARG A 25 -1.18 -7.12 17.68
CA ARG A 25 -1.43 -8.34 16.90
C ARG A 25 -1.80 -9.55 17.77
N PRO A 26 -1.09 -9.89 18.86
CA PRO A 26 -1.44 -11.08 19.66
C PRO A 26 -2.87 -11.02 20.20
N ARG A 27 -3.32 -9.82 20.62
CA ARG A 27 -4.70 -9.60 21.10
C ARG A 27 -5.74 -9.65 19.98
N ILE A 28 -5.39 -9.29 18.75
CA ILE A 28 -6.27 -9.43 17.58
C ILE A 28 -6.45 -10.91 17.26
N ILE A 29 -5.34 -11.64 17.16
CA ILE A 29 -5.31 -13.07 16.89
C ILE A 29 -6.11 -13.86 17.93
N GLU A 30 -5.88 -13.60 19.23
CA GLU A 30 -6.61 -14.26 20.32
C GLU A 30 -8.14 -14.05 20.20
N LYS A 31 -8.57 -12.84 19.83
CA LYS A 31 -10.00 -12.56 19.60
C LYS A 31 -10.56 -13.38 18.44
N ILE A 32 -9.80 -13.54 17.36
CA ILE A 32 -10.23 -14.34 16.20
C ILE A 32 -10.37 -15.81 16.60
N LEU A 33 -9.38 -16.34 17.33
CA LEU A 33 -9.41 -17.71 17.84
C LEU A 33 -10.59 -17.96 18.81
N ARG A 34 -11.05 -16.92 19.51
CA ARG A 34 -12.28 -16.94 20.32
C ARG A 34 -13.58 -16.73 19.50
N GLY A 35 -13.50 -16.88 18.18
CA GLY A 35 -14.66 -16.80 17.28
C GLY A 35 -15.09 -15.38 16.88
N LYS A 36 -14.31 -14.33 17.19
CA LYS A 36 -14.64 -12.97 16.71
C LYS A 36 -14.23 -12.79 15.25
N ARG A 37 -15.07 -12.07 14.50
CA ARG A 37 -14.76 -11.62 13.14
C ARG A 37 -14.13 -10.24 13.20
N ILE A 38 -13.03 -10.04 12.50
CA ILE A 38 -12.29 -8.78 12.47
C ILE A 38 -12.14 -8.33 11.02
N ALA A 39 -12.51 -7.08 10.75
CA ALA A 39 -12.25 -6.42 9.49
C ALA A 39 -11.06 -5.48 9.65
N LEU A 40 -10.07 -5.61 8.77
CA LEU A 40 -8.98 -4.66 8.63
C LEU A 40 -9.34 -3.66 7.54
N VAL A 41 -9.21 -2.38 7.84
CA VAL A 41 -9.48 -1.26 6.93
C VAL A 41 -8.32 -0.28 7.00
N SER A 42 -8.03 0.40 5.90
CA SER A 42 -7.12 1.54 5.84
C SER A 42 -7.93 2.85 5.75
N ASP A 43 -7.25 3.98 5.79
CA ASP A 43 -7.89 5.28 5.62
C ASP A 43 -8.44 5.46 4.19
N ALA A 44 -7.82 4.82 3.20
CA ALA A 44 -8.27 4.82 1.81
C ALA A 44 -7.81 3.58 1.04
N GLY A 45 -8.65 3.14 0.09
CA GLY A 45 -8.29 2.11 -0.88
C GLY A 45 -8.28 0.68 -0.33
N THR A 46 -7.31 -0.10 -0.81
CA THR A 46 -7.15 -1.52 -0.47
C THR A 46 -6.14 -1.66 0.67
N PRO A 47 -6.54 -2.19 1.85
CA PRO A 47 -5.62 -2.38 2.96
C PRO A 47 -4.38 -3.18 2.55
N LEU A 48 -3.26 -2.95 3.24
CA LEU A 48 -1.92 -3.51 2.97
C LEU A 48 -1.18 -2.92 1.77
N ILE A 49 -1.85 -2.24 0.83
CA ILE A 49 -1.18 -1.65 -0.32
C ILE A 49 -0.67 -0.26 0.06
N SER A 50 0.63 -0.17 0.36
CA SER A 50 1.26 1.02 0.98
C SER A 50 0.67 1.39 2.35
N ASP A 51 0.07 0.42 3.03
CA ASP A 51 -0.56 0.56 4.36
C ASP A 51 -0.08 -0.55 5.32
N PRO A 52 -0.15 -0.33 6.64
CA PRO A 52 0.08 -1.38 7.64
C PRO A 52 -0.90 -2.55 7.50
N GLY A 53 -0.49 -3.75 7.89
CA GLY A 53 -1.37 -4.93 7.91
C GLY A 53 -0.70 -6.23 7.51
N TYR A 54 0.36 -6.15 6.70
CA TYR A 54 1.08 -7.31 6.18
C TYR A 54 1.45 -8.32 7.28
N LYS A 55 2.10 -7.85 8.36
CA LYS A 55 2.51 -8.71 9.49
C LYS A 55 1.33 -9.39 10.20
N LEU A 56 0.14 -8.77 10.22
CA LEU A 56 -1.06 -9.37 10.81
C LEU A 56 -1.58 -10.52 9.93
N VAL A 57 -1.58 -10.34 8.61
CA VAL A 57 -1.99 -11.39 7.67
C VAL A 57 -1.02 -12.57 7.72
N VAL A 58 0.30 -12.32 7.80
CA VAL A 58 1.31 -13.37 7.99
C VAL A 58 1.00 -14.19 9.25
N GLU A 59 0.91 -13.54 10.41
CA GLU A 59 0.68 -14.22 11.69
C GLU A 59 -0.67 -14.97 11.72
N ALA A 60 -1.70 -14.43 11.08
CA ALA A 60 -2.99 -15.10 10.93
C ALA A 60 -2.86 -16.38 10.10
N ARG A 61 -2.16 -16.32 8.95
CA ARG A 61 -1.94 -17.48 8.08
C ARG A 61 -1.10 -18.56 8.75
N ASP A 62 -0.05 -18.18 9.49
CA ASP A 62 0.78 -19.12 10.25
C ASP A 62 -0.04 -19.91 11.28
N LYS A 63 -1.07 -19.27 11.85
CA LYS A 63 -2.03 -19.89 12.78
C LYS A 63 -3.23 -20.54 12.10
N LYS A 64 -3.20 -20.70 10.77
CA LYS A 64 -4.28 -21.28 9.95
C LYS A 64 -5.63 -20.55 10.13
N ILE A 65 -5.59 -19.26 10.48
CA ILE A 65 -6.78 -18.43 10.54
C ILE A 65 -7.24 -18.12 9.11
N TYR A 66 -8.54 -18.22 8.88
CA TYR A 66 -9.14 -17.90 7.58
C TYR A 66 -9.06 -16.40 7.30
N VAL A 67 -8.42 -16.03 6.19
CA VAL A 67 -8.26 -14.64 5.75
C VAL A 67 -8.90 -14.49 4.37
N THR A 68 -9.83 -13.56 4.25
CA THR A 68 -10.51 -13.21 2.99
C THR A 68 -10.28 -11.75 2.65
N THR A 69 -10.44 -11.41 1.37
CA THR A 69 -10.42 -10.03 0.89
C THR A 69 -11.73 -9.67 0.22
N CYS A 70 -12.05 -8.38 0.20
CA CYS A 70 -13.12 -7.82 -0.62
C CYS A 70 -12.45 -6.99 -1.73
N PRO A 71 -12.74 -7.22 -3.02
CA PRO A 71 -12.24 -6.36 -4.07
C PRO A 71 -12.75 -4.93 -3.87
N GLY A 72 -11.95 -3.94 -4.22
CA GLY A 72 -12.28 -2.54 -3.93
C GLY A 72 -11.34 -1.55 -4.60
N ALA A 73 -11.47 -0.29 -4.17
CA ALA A 73 -10.72 0.81 -4.74
C ALA A 73 -9.21 0.63 -4.56
N SER A 74 -8.46 0.87 -5.64
CA SER A 74 -6.99 0.85 -5.64
C SER A 74 -6.49 1.98 -6.54
N ALA A 75 -5.91 3.00 -5.92
CA ALA A 75 -5.36 4.16 -6.62
C ALA A 75 -4.36 3.81 -7.74
N PRO A 76 -3.37 2.90 -7.55
CA PRO A 76 -2.43 2.58 -8.62
C PRO A 76 -3.11 1.89 -9.82
N ILE A 77 -4.11 1.04 -9.56
CA ILE A 77 -4.85 0.36 -10.63
C ILE A 77 -5.76 1.35 -11.38
N ALA A 78 -6.44 2.24 -10.66
CA ALA A 78 -7.25 3.28 -11.26
C ALA A 78 -6.41 4.23 -12.14
N ALA A 79 -5.26 4.70 -11.62
CA ALA A 79 -4.34 5.56 -12.37
C ALA A 79 -3.80 4.86 -13.63
N LEU A 80 -3.37 3.60 -13.50
CA LEU A 80 -2.85 2.82 -14.62
C LEU A 80 -3.90 2.66 -15.74
N SER A 81 -5.18 2.45 -15.38
CA SER A 81 -6.28 2.25 -16.35
C SER A 81 -6.54 3.42 -17.29
N ILE A 82 -6.12 4.64 -16.93
CA ILE A 82 -6.30 5.86 -17.73
C ILE A 82 -4.97 6.50 -18.17
N SER A 83 -3.83 5.87 -17.85
CA SER A 83 -2.49 6.46 -18.04
C SER A 83 -1.97 6.45 -19.48
N GLY A 84 -2.58 5.64 -20.36
CA GLY A 84 -2.04 5.36 -21.70
C GLY A 84 -0.75 4.53 -21.70
N MET A 85 -0.29 4.02 -20.55
CA MET A 85 0.89 3.17 -20.44
C MET A 85 0.55 1.68 -20.61
N PRO A 86 1.51 0.82 -21.00
CA PRO A 86 1.30 -0.63 -21.02
C PRO A 86 0.84 -1.16 -19.66
N THR A 87 -0.22 -1.96 -19.66
CA THR A 87 -0.86 -2.49 -18.44
C THR A 87 -0.74 -4.01 -18.30
N ASP A 88 -0.13 -4.69 -19.27
CA ASP A 88 0.12 -6.13 -19.27
C ASP A 88 1.11 -6.54 -18.17
N ARG A 89 2.09 -5.66 -17.89
CA ARG A 89 3.08 -5.82 -16.82
C ARG A 89 3.36 -4.47 -16.21
N PHE A 90 3.27 -4.40 -14.89
CA PHE A 90 3.64 -3.22 -14.13
C PHE A 90 4.32 -3.60 -12.81
N PHE A 91 5.12 -2.68 -12.29
CA PHE A 91 5.85 -2.84 -11.05
C PHE A 91 5.50 -1.69 -10.11
N PHE A 92 4.82 -2.01 -9.01
CA PHE A 92 4.36 -1.04 -8.03
C PHE A 92 5.39 -0.86 -6.91
N LEU A 93 5.87 0.37 -6.74
CA LEU A 93 6.93 0.75 -5.79
C LEU A 93 6.40 1.46 -4.54
N GLY A 94 5.12 1.83 -4.52
CA GLY A 94 4.57 2.68 -3.45
C GLY A 94 5.30 4.02 -3.36
N PHE A 95 5.53 4.51 -2.15
CA PHE A 95 6.24 5.77 -1.91
C PHE A 95 7.76 5.59 -1.91
N LEU A 96 8.46 6.43 -2.67
CA LEU A 96 9.91 6.49 -2.62
C LEU A 96 10.41 7.03 -1.26
N PRO A 97 11.50 6.46 -0.69
CA PRO A 97 12.08 6.89 0.59
C PRO A 97 12.36 8.39 0.71
N LEU A 98 12.35 8.93 1.93
CA LEU A 98 12.70 10.35 2.15
C LEU A 98 14.19 10.64 2.00
N LYS A 99 15.06 9.65 2.28
CA LYS A 99 16.51 9.79 2.16
C LYS A 99 16.95 9.53 0.73
N GLU A 100 17.71 10.46 0.15
CA GLU A 100 18.14 10.43 -1.25
C GLU A 100 18.94 9.16 -1.58
N ILE A 101 19.87 8.78 -0.70
CA ILE A 101 20.68 7.56 -0.85
C ILE A 101 19.79 6.31 -0.97
N ASN A 102 18.69 6.24 -0.21
CA ASN A 102 17.78 5.10 -0.26
C ASN A 102 16.90 5.14 -1.51
N ARG A 103 16.50 6.33 -1.98
CA ARG A 103 15.81 6.46 -3.27
C ARG A 103 16.70 6.05 -4.42
N ALA A 104 17.93 6.55 -4.48
CA ALA A 104 18.90 6.23 -5.52
C ALA A 104 19.12 4.72 -5.65
N LYS A 105 19.24 4.01 -4.52
CA LYS A 105 19.35 2.53 -4.51
C LYS A 105 18.14 1.85 -5.16
N ILE A 106 16.92 2.28 -4.81
CA ILE A 106 15.70 1.73 -5.40
C ILE A 106 15.61 2.06 -6.90
N LEU A 107 15.96 3.29 -7.29
CA LEU A 107 15.92 3.69 -8.69
C LEU A 107 16.95 2.92 -9.54
N GLU A 108 18.12 2.63 -9.00
CA GLU A 108 19.12 1.79 -9.67
C GLU A 108 18.64 0.35 -9.81
N GLU A 109 17.99 -0.22 -8.78
CA GLU A 109 17.40 -1.56 -8.82
C GLU A 109 16.36 -1.71 -9.93
N VAL A 110 15.50 -0.71 -10.11
CA VAL A 110 14.40 -0.76 -11.09
C VAL A 110 14.76 -0.23 -12.48
N LYS A 111 15.97 0.29 -12.67
CA LYS A 111 16.40 0.91 -13.93
C LYS A 111 16.24 0.01 -15.15
N ASN A 112 16.53 -1.27 -14.98
CA ASN A 112 16.46 -2.27 -16.05
C ASN A 112 15.11 -3.01 -16.11
N ILE A 113 14.11 -2.55 -15.35
CA ILE A 113 12.75 -3.10 -15.44
C ILE A 113 12.05 -2.54 -16.67
N HIS A 114 11.81 -3.43 -17.64
CA HIS A 114 11.08 -3.15 -18.88
C HIS A 114 9.57 -3.32 -18.71
N SER A 115 8.99 -2.65 -17.71
CA SER A 115 7.54 -2.59 -17.47
C SER A 115 7.13 -1.19 -17.00
N THR A 116 5.83 -0.92 -16.95
CA THR A 116 5.33 0.32 -16.35
C THR A 116 5.70 0.36 -14.87
N LEU A 117 6.33 1.44 -14.43
CA LEU A 117 6.66 1.66 -13.03
C LEU A 117 5.60 2.56 -12.40
N VAL A 118 5.04 2.15 -11.26
CA VAL A 118 3.97 2.89 -10.59
C VAL A 118 4.44 3.31 -9.21
N PHE A 119 4.38 4.61 -8.95
CA PHE A 119 4.81 5.23 -7.69
C PHE A 119 3.66 6.03 -7.07
N PHE A 120 3.72 6.19 -5.76
CA PHE A 120 3.03 7.27 -5.09
C PHE A 120 4.03 8.37 -4.71
N GLU A 121 3.58 9.62 -4.74
CA GLU A 121 4.39 10.75 -4.28
C GLU A 121 3.53 11.84 -3.63
N ALA A 122 4.11 12.51 -2.64
CA ALA A 122 3.49 13.66 -2.02
C ALA A 122 3.58 14.89 -2.96
N PRO A 123 2.54 15.75 -3.03
CA PRO A 123 2.52 16.88 -3.96
C PRO A 123 3.75 17.79 -3.88
N LYS A 124 4.26 18.05 -2.66
CA LYS A 124 5.43 18.91 -2.42
C LYS A 124 6.75 18.30 -2.92
N ARG A 125 6.81 16.99 -3.13
CA ARG A 125 8.01 16.25 -3.55
C ARG A 125 8.02 15.92 -5.04
N LEU A 126 6.89 16.09 -5.74
CA LEU A 126 6.70 15.62 -7.11
C LEU A 126 7.78 16.13 -8.06
N LYS A 127 8.02 17.44 -8.09
CA LYS A 127 9.03 18.04 -8.99
C LYS A 127 10.42 17.42 -8.82
N LYS A 128 10.91 17.39 -7.57
CA LYS A 128 12.22 16.82 -7.25
C LYS A 128 12.30 15.34 -7.61
N THR A 129 11.22 14.61 -7.39
CA THR A 129 11.16 13.18 -7.72
C THR A 129 11.22 12.95 -9.22
N LEU A 130 10.56 13.77 -10.04
CA LEU A 130 10.65 13.69 -11.49
C LEU A 130 12.07 13.99 -12.01
N GLU A 131 12.75 14.97 -11.42
CA GLU A 131 14.15 15.28 -11.75
C GLU A 131 15.07 14.08 -11.45
N GLU A 132 14.89 13.43 -10.30
CA GLU A 132 15.63 12.22 -9.94
C GLU A 132 15.27 11.03 -10.85
N LEU A 133 13.99 10.82 -11.16
CA LEU A 133 13.55 9.78 -12.09
C LEU A 133 14.21 9.96 -13.47
N PHE A 134 14.27 11.19 -13.98
CA PHE A 134 14.94 11.50 -15.24
C PHE A 134 16.45 11.19 -15.17
N LEU A 135 17.11 11.54 -14.06
CA LEU A 135 18.54 11.30 -13.87
C LEU A 135 18.89 9.79 -13.87
N PHE A 136 18.10 8.97 -13.17
CA PHE A 136 18.38 7.54 -13.00
C PHE A 136 17.81 6.66 -14.12
N LEU A 137 16.59 6.98 -14.57
CA LEU A 137 15.83 6.15 -15.52
C LEU A 137 15.86 6.70 -16.95
N GLY A 138 16.38 7.91 -17.14
CA GLY A 138 16.43 8.59 -18.44
C GLY A 138 15.09 9.20 -18.86
N ASN A 139 15.02 9.58 -20.14
CA ASN A 139 13.84 10.23 -20.74
C ASN A 139 12.72 9.23 -21.07
N ARG A 140 12.10 8.67 -20.04
CA ARG A 140 10.96 7.73 -20.19
C ARG A 140 9.63 8.50 -20.22
N PRO A 141 8.60 8.01 -20.92
CA PRO A 141 7.24 8.54 -20.82
C PRO A 141 6.72 8.47 -19.37
N VAL A 142 6.01 9.51 -18.94
CA VAL A 142 5.42 9.63 -17.59
C VAL A 142 3.97 10.13 -17.68
N SER A 143 3.09 9.60 -16.85
CA SER A 143 1.73 10.10 -16.59
C SER A 143 1.61 10.41 -15.09
N ILE A 144 0.92 11.50 -14.75
CA ILE A 144 0.69 11.97 -13.37
C ILE A 144 -0.79 12.17 -13.15
#